data_AF-A0AAD7D5E1-F1
#
_entry.id   AF-A0AAD7D5E1-F1
#
_cell.length_a   1.000
_cell.length_b   1.000
_cell.length_c   1.000
_cell.angle_alpha   90.00
_cell.angle_beta   90.00
_cell.angle_gamma   90.00
#
_symmetry.space_group_name_H-M   'P 1'
#
loop_
_entity.id
_entity.type
_entity.pdbx_description
1 polymer ?
#
loop_
_entity_poly.entity_id
_entity_poly.type
_entity_poly.pdbx_seq_one_letter_code
_entity_poly.pdbx_strand_id
1 'polypeptide(L)'
;MELLKLCNGIVDFAVLGDAPFNPTFLPVLGEMPLRRLSAPLYKLFGGDSSIDATHCIFSSLTHLDAFDNVVRICDHLPALPALTHLGLDQEVLWNVLQTLLAICARLEVLIVSFPFHDEQIAWEWVRAAPINDVRFVMGLYNDYADEWEAGAKGHAHFWSPADNFVARKRRGEIDAQCYWLHI
;
A
#
# COMPACT_ATOMS: atom_id res chain seq x y z
N MET A 1 -10.33 -23.40 -0.70
CA MET A 1 -11.32 -22.32 -0.81
C MET A 1 -12.36 -22.39 0.31
N GLU A 2 -12.91 -23.56 0.63
CA GLU A 2 -13.94 -23.71 1.68
C GLU A 2 -13.53 -23.13 3.04
N LEU A 3 -12.25 -23.22 3.44
CA LEU A 3 -11.77 -22.62 4.69
C LEU A 3 -11.92 -21.08 4.72
N LEU A 4 -11.67 -20.39 3.61
CA LEU A 4 -11.74 -18.92 3.57
C LEU A 4 -13.19 -18.43 3.73
N LYS A 5 -14.16 -19.21 3.22
CA LYS A 5 -15.60 -18.95 3.39
C LYS A 5 -16.09 -19.09 4.84
N LEU A 6 -15.31 -19.73 5.71
CA LEU A 6 -15.62 -19.82 7.13
C LEU A 6 -15.10 -18.60 7.91
N CYS A 7 -14.25 -17.78 7.29
CA CYS A 7 -13.54 -16.68 7.94
C CYS A 7 -14.19 -15.32 7.63
N ASN A 8 -15.46 -15.12 8.01
CA ASN A 8 -16.23 -13.91 7.66
C ASN A 8 -15.78 -12.63 8.39
N GLY A 9 -14.88 -12.76 9.37
CA GLY A 9 -14.35 -11.65 10.17
C GLY A 9 -12.98 -11.15 9.74
N ILE A 10 -12.45 -11.59 8.59
CA ILE A 10 -11.14 -11.13 8.11
C ILE A 10 -11.25 -9.64 7.76
N VAL A 11 -10.41 -8.84 8.39
CA VAL A 11 -10.27 -7.39 8.14
C VAL A 11 -8.97 -7.06 7.39
N ASP A 12 -7.94 -7.90 7.56
CA ASP A 12 -6.64 -7.74 6.94
C ASP A 12 -6.31 -8.99 6.11
N PHE A 13 -6.00 -8.81 4.83
CA PHE A 13 -5.70 -9.91 3.93
C PHE A 13 -4.45 -9.61 3.10
N ALA A 14 -3.57 -10.61 2.96
CA ALA A 14 -2.39 -10.49 2.13
C ALA A 14 -2.17 -11.72 1.25
N VAL A 15 -1.63 -11.45 0.06
CA VAL A 15 -1.13 -12.41 -0.91
C VAL A 15 0.29 -12.00 -1.23
N LEU A 16 1.25 -12.63 -0.56
CA LEU A 16 2.66 -12.32 -0.71
C LEU A 16 3.35 -13.32 -1.66
N GLY A 17 4.35 -12.83 -2.38
CA GLY A 17 5.19 -13.63 -3.27
C GLY A 17 4.51 -14.17 -4.53
N ASP A 18 4.97 -15.33 -4.98
CA ASP A 18 4.53 -15.97 -6.23
C ASP A 18 3.38 -16.96 -6.05
N ALA A 19 2.65 -16.87 -4.92
CA ALA A 19 1.49 -17.69 -4.71
C ALA A 19 0.50 -17.54 -5.89
N PRO A 20 0.07 -18.64 -6.53
CA PRO A 20 -0.89 -18.57 -7.62
C PRO A 20 -2.20 -18.02 -7.07
N PHE A 21 -2.53 -16.80 -7.45
CA PHE A 21 -3.81 -16.22 -7.08
C PHE A 21 -4.89 -16.72 -8.03
N ASN A 22 -5.98 -17.22 -7.47
CA ASN A 22 -7.11 -17.70 -8.22
C ASN A 22 -8.23 -16.64 -8.17
N PRO A 23 -8.68 -16.08 -9.31
CA PRO A 23 -9.76 -15.09 -9.33
C PRO A 23 -11.06 -15.55 -8.65
N THR A 24 -11.23 -16.87 -8.45
CA THR A 24 -12.33 -17.43 -7.64
C THR A 24 -12.33 -17.00 -6.17
N PHE A 25 -11.25 -16.38 -5.67
CA PHE A 25 -11.23 -15.76 -4.34
C PHE A 25 -12.01 -14.45 -4.29
N LEU A 26 -12.15 -13.72 -5.41
CA LEU A 26 -12.78 -12.39 -5.42
C LEU A 26 -14.21 -12.36 -4.83
N PRO A 27 -15.12 -13.30 -5.17
CA PRO A 27 -16.45 -13.32 -4.56
C PRO A 27 -16.39 -13.51 -3.04
N VAL A 28 -15.50 -14.38 -2.56
CA VAL A 28 -15.35 -14.67 -1.11
C VAL A 28 -14.78 -13.46 -0.38
N LEU A 29 -13.76 -12.81 -0.94
CA LEU A 29 -13.20 -11.58 -0.38
C LEU A 29 -14.20 -10.42 -0.41
N GLY A 30 -15.08 -10.39 -1.41
CA GLY A 30 -16.12 -9.37 -1.55
C GLY A 30 -17.21 -9.41 -0.48
N GLU A 31 -17.34 -10.53 0.23
CA GLU A 31 -18.24 -10.69 1.37
C GLU A 31 -17.59 -10.32 2.72
N MET A 32 -16.27 -10.05 2.73
CA MET A 32 -15.51 -9.77 3.94
C MET A 32 -15.43 -8.26 4.23
N PRO A 33 -15.37 -7.85 5.51
CA PRO A 33 -15.21 -6.44 5.90
C PRO A 33 -13.75 -5.98 5.78
N LEU A 34 -13.11 -6.22 4.63
CA LEU A 34 -11.69 -5.91 4.42
C LEU A 34 -11.43 -4.41 4.58
N ARG A 35 -10.39 -4.09 5.34
CA ARG A 35 -9.86 -2.73 5.56
C ARG A 35 -8.43 -2.62 5.05
N ARG A 36 -7.67 -3.71 5.09
CA ARG A 36 -6.30 -3.78 4.59
C ARG A 36 -6.14 -4.92 3.60
N LEU A 37 -5.50 -4.61 2.47
CA LEU A 37 -5.18 -5.56 1.42
C LEU A 37 -3.72 -5.36 1.00
N SER A 38 -2.95 -6.45 0.96
CA SER A 38 -1.58 -6.44 0.43
C SER A 38 -1.47 -7.50 -0.66
N ALA A 39 -1.51 -7.10 -1.94
CA ALA A 39 -1.53 -8.06 -3.05
C ALA A 39 -1.14 -7.41 -4.38
N PRO A 40 -0.62 -8.19 -5.34
CA PRO A 40 -0.61 -7.78 -6.75
C PRO A 40 -2.04 -7.84 -7.30
N LEU A 41 -2.66 -6.67 -7.50
CA LEU A 41 -4.02 -6.52 -7.99
C LEU A 41 -4.23 -7.18 -9.34
N TYR A 42 -3.25 -7.12 -10.26
CA TYR A 42 -3.36 -7.80 -11.54
C TYR A 42 -3.59 -9.32 -11.35
N LYS A 43 -2.87 -9.97 -10.42
CA LYS A 43 -3.10 -11.39 -10.11
C LYS A 43 -4.48 -11.59 -9.45
N LEU A 44 -4.88 -10.70 -8.55
CA LEU A 44 -6.18 -10.70 -7.87
C LEU A 44 -7.35 -10.72 -8.86
N PHE A 45 -7.23 -9.96 -9.96
CA PHE A 45 -8.24 -9.83 -11.01
C PHE A 45 -8.00 -10.75 -12.23
N GLY A 46 -7.08 -11.71 -12.15
CA GLY A 46 -6.90 -12.73 -13.18
C GLY A 46 -5.93 -12.37 -14.30
N GLY A 47 -4.84 -11.68 -13.97
CA GLY A 47 -3.72 -11.43 -14.86
C GLY A 47 -3.89 -10.14 -15.67
N ASP A 48 -3.95 -10.29 -16.99
CA ASP A 48 -4.06 -9.17 -17.96
C ASP A 48 -5.46 -8.53 -17.99
N SER A 49 -6.36 -8.94 -17.11
CA SER A 49 -7.70 -8.34 -16.98
C SER A 49 -7.60 -6.92 -16.42
N SER A 50 -8.48 -6.03 -16.90
CA SER A 50 -8.63 -4.71 -16.31
C SER A 50 -9.10 -4.82 -14.86
N ILE A 51 -8.44 -4.11 -13.95
CA ILE A 51 -8.85 -4.05 -12.54
C ILE A 51 -10.23 -3.41 -12.47
N ASP A 52 -11.20 -4.13 -11.88
CA ASP A 52 -12.52 -3.59 -11.60
C ASP A 52 -12.49 -2.82 -10.28
N ALA A 53 -12.20 -1.52 -10.37
CA ALA A 53 -12.19 -0.62 -9.21
C ALA A 53 -13.57 -0.46 -8.55
N THR A 54 -14.66 -0.91 -9.19
CA THR A 54 -16.01 -0.89 -8.63
C THR A 54 -16.35 -2.14 -7.82
N HIS A 55 -15.45 -3.14 -7.82
CA HIS A 55 -15.63 -4.38 -7.08
C HIS A 55 -15.77 -4.11 -5.57
N CYS A 56 -16.66 -4.83 -4.90
CA CYS A 56 -17.05 -4.56 -3.52
C CYS A 56 -15.89 -4.67 -2.50
N ILE A 57 -14.81 -5.39 -2.82
CA ILE A 57 -13.60 -5.49 -2.00
C ILE A 57 -12.98 -4.12 -1.68
N PHE A 58 -13.20 -3.12 -2.54
CA PHE A 58 -12.62 -1.79 -2.39
C PHE A 58 -13.51 -0.82 -1.61
N SER A 59 -14.76 -1.21 -1.32
CA SER A 59 -15.75 -0.30 -0.72
C SER A 59 -15.35 0.19 0.68
N SER A 60 -14.71 -0.67 1.48
CA SER A 60 -14.22 -0.37 2.83
C SER A 60 -12.70 -0.37 2.95
N LEU A 61 -11.98 -0.55 1.85
CA LEU A 61 -10.52 -0.67 1.86
C LEU A 61 -9.86 0.69 2.14
N THR A 62 -9.18 0.79 3.29
CA THR A 62 -8.48 2.01 3.70
C THR A 62 -6.97 1.92 3.49
N HIS A 63 -6.41 0.72 3.54
CA HIS A 63 -4.98 0.45 3.35
C HIS A 63 -4.78 -0.53 2.19
N LEU A 64 -3.97 -0.13 1.22
CA LEU A 64 -3.59 -0.96 0.09
C LEU A 64 -2.07 -0.98 -0.02
N ASP A 65 -1.47 -2.17 0.10
CA ASP A 65 -0.10 -2.42 -0.33
C ASP A 65 -0.15 -3.08 -1.72
N ALA A 66 0.13 -2.31 -2.76
CA ALA A 66 0.08 -2.78 -4.13
C ALA A 66 1.48 -3.20 -4.60
N PHE A 67 1.61 -4.47 -5.01
CA PHE A 67 2.83 -5.04 -5.58
C PHE A 67 2.78 -5.08 -7.13
N ASP A 68 1.95 -4.20 -7.70
CA ASP A 68 1.80 -4.04 -9.14
C ASP A 68 2.78 -2.98 -9.63
N ASN A 69 3.11 -3.04 -10.92
CA ASN A 69 3.63 -1.86 -11.58
C ASN A 69 2.58 -0.74 -11.45
N VAL A 70 2.92 0.33 -10.72
CA VAL A 70 1.99 1.41 -10.40
C VAL A 70 1.33 2.04 -11.63
N VAL A 71 2.02 2.04 -12.79
CA VAL A 71 1.50 2.57 -14.05
C VAL A 71 0.28 1.78 -14.54
N ARG A 72 0.14 0.52 -14.13
CA ARG A 72 -1.03 -0.31 -14.44
C ARG A 72 -2.23 -0.02 -13.56
N ILE A 73 -2.02 0.52 -12.35
CA ILE A 73 -3.08 0.69 -11.35
C ILE A 73 -3.43 2.15 -11.07
N CYS A 74 -2.58 3.10 -11.49
CA CYS A 74 -2.71 4.51 -11.12
C CYS A 74 -4.05 5.12 -11.51
N ASP A 75 -4.62 4.75 -12.64
CA ASP A 75 -5.90 5.26 -13.13
C ASP A 75 -7.10 4.72 -12.35
N HIS A 76 -6.91 3.60 -11.66
CA HIS A 76 -7.94 2.96 -10.83
C HIS A 76 -7.94 3.51 -9.40
N LEU A 77 -6.78 3.92 -8.88
CA LEU A 77 -6.60 4.33 -7.48
C LEU A 77 -7.56 5.44 -6.99
N PRO A 78 -7.87 6.50 -7.77
CA PRO A 78 -8.82 7.54 -7.36
C PRO A 78 -10.26 7.06 -7.16
N ALA A 79 -10.62 5.92 -7.78
CA ALA A 79 -11.96 5.36 -7.70
C ALA A 79 -12.19 4.56 -6.41
N LEU A 80 -11.15 4.24 -5.63
CA LEU A 80 -11.31 3.53 -4.36
C LEU A 80 -11.84 4.49 -3.29
N PRO A 81 -13.11 4.33 -2.87
CA PRO A 81 -13.81 5.38 -2.15
C PRO A 81 -13.26 5.60 -0.73
N ALA A 82 -12.68 4.57 -0.10
CA ALA A 82 -12.22 4.63 1.29
C ALA A 82 -10.69 4.69 1.44
N LEU A 83 -9.93 4.68 0.34
CA LEU A 83 -8.48 4.57 0.39
C LEU A 83 -7.83 5.81 1.02
N THR A 84 -7.07 5.60 2.09
CA THR A 84 -6.32 6.66 2.79
C THR A 84 -4.83 6.34 2.91
N HIS A 85 -4.44 5.08 2.80
CA HIS A 85 -3.05 4.62 2.92
C HIS A 85 -2.69 3.77 1.70
N LEU A 86 -1.65 4.19 0.97
CA LEU A 86 -1.16 3.49 -0.21
C LEU A 86 0.33 3.15 -0.05
N GLY A 87 0.64 1.86 -0.10
CA GLY A 87 1.98 1.30 -0.09
C GLY A 87 2.32 0.82 -1.48
N LEU A 88 3.49 1.22 -1.96
CA LEU A 88 4.04 0.78 -3.24
C LEU A 88 5.41 0.14 -2.98
N ASP A 89 5.73 -0.89 -3.75
CA ASP A 89 7.07 -1.46 -3.77
C ASP A 89 7.93 -0.85 -4.88
N GLN A 90 9.24 -0.83 -4.63
CA GLN A 90 10.28 -0.47 -5.61
C GLN A 90 10.29 0.98 -6.10
N GLU A 91 11.20 1.26 -7.03
CA GLU A 91 11.41 2.57 -7.63
C GLU A 91 10.22 2.97 -8.51
N VAL A 92 9.40 3.87 -7.98
CA VAL A 92 8.33 4.52 -8.74
C VAL A 92 8.84 5.82 -9.35
N LEU A 93 8.43 6.11 -10.59
CA LEU A 93 8.75 7.39 -11.22
C LEU A 93 8.11 8.57 -10.46
N TRP A 94 8.88 9.62 -10.23
CA TRP A 94 8.43 10.79 -9.45
C TRP A 94 7.16 11.46 -9.99
N ASN A 95 7.02 11.56 -11.30
CA ASN A 95 5.82 12.13 -11.93
C ASN A 95 4.56 11.29 -11.65
N VAL A 96 4.70 9.96 -11.52
CA VAL A 96 3.58 9.09 -11.15
C VAL A 96 3.19 9.32 -9.69
N LEU A 97 4.16 9.39 -8.77
CA LEU A 97 3.89 9.69 -7.36
C LEU A 97 3.22 11.05 -7.17
N GLN A 98 3.72 12.09 -7.84
CA GLN A 98 3.09 13.42 -7.83
C GLN A 98 1.67 13.39 -8.37
N THR A 99 1.44 12.64 -9.46
CA THR A 99 0.11 12.46 -10.03
C THR A 99 -0.82 11.80 -9.01
N LEU A 100 -0.42 10.67 -8.41
CA LEU A 100 -1.22 9.97 -7.39
C LEU A 100 -1.56 10.88 -6.20
N LEU A 101 -0.58 11.60 -5.67
CA LEU A 101 -0.80 12.56 -4.59
C LEU A 101 -1.81 13.64 -5.00
N ALA A 102 -1.78 14.10 -6.26
CA ALA A 102 -2.71 15.11 -6.75
C ALA A 102 -4.14 14.58 -6.97
N ILE A 103 -4.30 13.37 -7.50
CA ILE A 103 -5.61 12.82 -7.89
C ILE A 103 -6.32 12.05 -6.77
N CYS A 104 -5.57 11.45 -5.85
CA CYS A 104 -6.13 10.71 -4.71
C CYS A 104 -6.38 11.66 -3.54
N ALA A 105 -7.47 12.42 -3.60
CA ALA A 105 -7.78 13.50 -2.64
C ALA A 105 -7.93 13.03 -1.18
N ARG A 106 -8.28 11.76 -0.97
CA ARG A 106 -8.45 11.16 0.36
C ARG A 106 -7.17 10.57 0.93
N LEU A 107 -6.10 10.48 0.13
CA LEU A 107 -4.87 9.85 0.54
C LEU A 107 -4.25 10.67 1.68
N GLU A 108 -3.96 10.01 2.78
CA GLU A 108 -3.34 10.58 3.97
C GLU A 108 -1.86 10.23 4.06
N VAL A 109 -1.49 9.02 3.61
CA VAL A 109 -0.12 8.51 3.58
C VAL A 109 0.13 7.77 2.28
N LEU A 110 1.24 8.09 1.63
CA LEU A 110 1.82 7.31 0.54
C LEU A 110 3.21 6.84 0.99
N ILE A 111 3.41 5.52 1.06
CA ILE A 111 4.71 4.91 1.38
C ILE A 111 5.27 4.27 0.12
N VAL A 112 6.54 4.57 -0.18
CA VAL A 112 7.35 3.75 -1.09
C VAL A 112 8.34 2.96 -0.25
N SER A 113 8.22 1.64 -0.30
CA SER A 113 8.96 0.71 0.54
C SER A 113 10.12 0.08 -0.22
N PHE A 114 11.29 0.03 0.42
CA PHE A 114 12.49 -0.64 -0.08
C PHE A 114 12.96 -1.71 0.89
N PRO A 115 13.55 -2.82 0.40
CA PRO A 115 14.27 -3.74 1.26
C PRO A 115 15.44 -3.03 1.97
N PHE A 116 15.73 -3.41 3.21
CA PHE A 116 16.81 -2.80 3.99
C PHE A 116 18.18 -2.94 3.32
N HIS A 117 18.43 -4.03 2.60
CA HIS A 117 19.67 -4.24 1.86
C HIS A 117 19.84 -3.26 0.67
N ASP A 118 18.78 -2.57 0.26
CA ASP A 118 18.78 -1.53 -0.78
C ASP A 118 18.83 -0.11 -0.18
N GLU A 119 19.20 0.05 1.10
CA GLU A 119 19.25 1.34 1.79
C GLU A 119 19.99 2.42 0.98
N GLN A 120 21.14 2.10 0.39
CA GLN A 120 21.91 3.06 -0.38
C GLN A 120 21.15 3.54 -1.63
N ILE A 121 20.49 2.63 -2.34
CA ILE A 121 19.70 2.94 -3.53
C ILE A 121 18.52 3.83 -3.14
N ALA A 122 17.81 3.47 -2.07
CA ALA A 122 16.69 4.24 -1.54
C ALA A 122 17.13 5.67 -1.16
N TRP A 123 18.30 5.83 -0.52
CA TRP A 123 18.86 7.14 -0.18
C TRP A 123 19.19 7.98 -1.41
N GLU A 124 19.80 7.39 -2.43
CA GLU A 124 20.15 8.11 -3.66
C GLU A 124 18.89 8.54 -4.41
N TRP A 125 17.91 7.64 -4.50
CA TRP A 125 16.60 7.92 -5.08
C TRP A 125 15.93 9.09 -4.35
N VAL A 126 15.77 9.02 -3.03
CA VAL A 126 15.01 10.01 -2.26
C VAL A 126 15.70 11.39 -2.20
N ARG A 127 17.04 11.46 -2.30
CA ARG A 127 17.76 12.74 -2.41
C ARG A 127 17.43 13.50 -3.69
N ALA A 128 17.05 12.77 -4.74
CA ALA A 128 16.62 13.35 -6.01
C ALA A 128 15.11 13.65 -6.05
N ALA A 129 14.37 13.42 -4.95
CA ALA A 129 12.92 13.54 -4.92
C ALA A 129 12.46 15.00 -5.15
N PRO A 130 11.68 15.28 -6.21
CA PRO A 130 11.06 16.58 -6.44
C PRO A 130 9.71 16.69 -5.72
N ILE A 131 9.49 15.92 -4.65
CA ILE A 131 8.23 15.87 -3.91
C ILE A 131 8.33 16.76 -2.67
N ASN A 132 7.38 17.68 -2.54
CA ASN A 132 7.18 18.47 -1.34
C ASN A 132 5.73 18.27 -0.84
N ASP A 133 5.38 17.03 -0.54
CA ASP A 133 4.07 16.65 -0.04
C ASP A 133 4.22 15.94 1.31
N VAL A 134 3.53 16.46 2.33
CA VAL A 134 3.61 15.95 3.70
C VAL A 134 3.12 14.50 3.85
N ARG A 135 2.33 14.02 2.89
CA ARG A 135 1.78 12.65 2.89
C ARG A 135 2.79 11.61 2.40
N PHE A 136 3.85 12.04 1.72
CA PHE A 136 4.85 11.13 1.17
C PHE A 136 5.85 10.69 2.23
N VAL A 137 6.11 9.38 2.25
CA VAL A 137 6.98 8.68 3.17
C VAL A 137 7.79 7.66 2.37
N MET A 138 9.06 7.51 2.72
CA MET A 138 9.89 6.40 2.30
C MET A 138 9.97 5.42 3.48
N GLY A 139 10.05 4.12 3.22
CA GLY A 139 10.20 3.11 4.28
C GLY A 139 11.24 2.08 3.89
N LEU A 140 12.06 1.64 4.86
CA LEU A 140 12.91 0.46 4.69
C LEU A 140 12.39 -0.65 5.57
N TYR A 141 12.23 -1.86 5.02
CA TYR A 141 11.81 -3.05 5.77
C TYR A 141 12.89 -4.13 5.72
N ASN A 142 13.00 -4.92 6.80
CA ASN A 142 13.93 -6.06 6.81
C ASN A 142 13.29 -7.30 6.19
N ASP A 143 12.11 -7.66 6.69
CA ASP A 143 11.27 -8.73 6.18
C ASP A 143 9.82 -8.25 6.20
N TYR A 144 9.29 -7.98 4.99
CA TYR A 144 7.93 -7.47 4.84
C TYR A 144 6.88 -8.44 5.38
N ALA A 145 7.10 -9.75 5.22
CA ALA A 145 6.11 -10.75 5.64
C ALA A 145 6.01 -10.81 7.16
N ASP A 146 7.16 -10.78 7.86
CA ASP A 146 7.21 -10.76 9.32
C ASP A 146 6.55 -9.49 9.89
N GLU A 147 6.86 -8.32 9.31
CA GLU A 147 6.26 -7.04 9.73
C GLU A 147 4.75 -7.00 9.47
N TRP A 148 4.32 -7.55 8.33
CA TRP A 148 2.90 -7.66 8.00
C TRP A 148 2.17 -8.59 8.98
N GLU A 149 2.72 -9.77 9.24
CA GLU A 149 2.14 -10.76 10.15
C GLU A 149 2.07 -10.24 11.59
N ALA A 150 3.12 -9.54 12.04
CA ALA A 150 3.11 -8.88 13.35
C ALA A 150 1.94 -7.89 13.44
N GLY A 151 1.72 -7.08 12.40
CA GLY A 151 0.57 -6.19 12.29
C GLY A 151 -0.77 -6.90 12.38
N ALA A 152 -0.95 -7.97 11.61
CA ALA A 152 -2.18 -8.76 11.61
C ALA A 152 -2.47 -9.41 12.98
N LYS A 153 -1.44 -9.65 13.80
CA LYS A 153 -1.53 -10.14 15.19
C LYS A 153 -1.80 -9.02 16.22
N GLY A 154 -1.96 -7.78 15.78
CA GLY A 154 -2.19 -6.62 16.64
C GLY A 154 -0.93 -6.02 17.27
N HIS A 155 0.26 -6.42 16.80
CA HIS A 155 1.50 -5.71 17.14
C HIS A 155 1.62 -4.44 16.30
N ALA A 156 2.63 -3.61 16.62
CA ALA A 156 2.94 -2.45 15.80
C ALA A 156 3.29 -2.91 14.38
N HIS A 157 2.69 -2.26 13.39
CA HIS A 157 2.99 -2.44 11.97
C HIS A 157 3.49 -1.14 11.36
N PHE A 158 4.10 -1.24 10.19
CA PHE A 158 4.78 -0.13 9.52
C PHE A 158 3.91 1.09 9.20
N TRP A 159 2.58 0.92 9.10
CA TRP A 159 1.68 2.08 8.97
C TRP A 159 1.69 2.99 10.21
N SER A 160 1.78 2.45 11.42
CA SER A 160 1.65 3.27 12.63
C SER A 160 2.78 4.29 12.77
N PRO A 161 4.07 3.95 12.56
CA PRO A 161 5.09 4.98 12.57
C PRO A 161 5.10 5.84 11.28
N ALA A 162 4.55 5.37 10.14
CA ALA A 162 4.32 6.24 8.97
C ALA A 162 3.30 7.35 9.28
N ASP A 163 2.19 7.00 9.92
CA ASP A 163 1.16 7.94 10.37
C ASP A 163 1.75 8.96 11.32
N ASN A 164 2.56 8.48 12.28
CA ASN A 164 3.26 9.36 13.21
C ASN A 164 4.17 10.33 12.46
N PHE A 165 4.95 9.84 11.50
CA PHE A 165 5.87 10.65 10.69
C PHE A 165 5.13 11.73 9.90
N VAL A 166 4.07 11.38 9.19
CA VAL A 166 3.22 12.34 8.47
C VAL A 166 2.58 13.35 9.43
N ALA A 167 2.11 12.90 10.59
CA ALA A 167 1.53 13.78 11.60
C ALA A 167 2.57 14.79 12.13
N ARG A 168 3.82 14.38 12.34
CA ARG A 168 4.93 15.26 12.73
C ARG A 168 5.24 16.29 11.65
N LYS A 169 5.24 15.91 10.36
CA LYS A 169 5.36 16.85 9.23
C LYS A 169 4.25 17.89 9.25
N ARG A 170 3.00 17.45 9.40
CA ARG A 170 1.81 18.34 9.44
C ARG A 170 1.88 19.35 10.59
N ARG A 171 2.53 18.98 11.71
CA ARG A 171 2.76 19.87 12.86
C ARG A 171 4.02 20.75 12.74
N GLY A 172 4.82 20.57 11.68
CA GLY A 172 6.09 21.29 11.50
C GLY A 172 7.22 20.85 12.45
N GLU A 173 7.08 19.68 13.09
CA GLU A 173 8.12 19.13 13.97
C GLU A 173 9.30 18.54 13.19
N ILE A 174 9.06 18.18 11.93
CA ILE A 174 10.05 17.73 10.96
C ILE A 174 9.75 18.37 9.61
N ASP A 175 10.79 18.54 8.80
CA ASP A 175 10.67 19.12 7.46
C ASP A 175 9.77 18.25 6.56
N ALA A 176 8.98 18.87 5.68
CA ALA A 176 8.13 18.15 4.73
C ALA A 176 8.94 17.29 3.75
N GLN A 177 10.17 17.71 3.44
CA GLN A 177 11.18 17.01 2.65
C GLN A 177 11.98 15.99 3.45
N CYS A 178 11.71 15.82 4.75
CA CYS A 178 12.30 14.73 5.51
C CYS A 178 11.64 13.42 5.07
N TYR A 179 12.43 12.36 4.91
CA TYR A 179 11.92 11.03 4.56
C TYR A 179 12.24 10.07 5.71
N TRP A 180 11.32 9.15 5.98
CA TRP A 180 11.50 8.13 7.01
C TRP A 180 12.33 6.99 6.42
N LEU A 181 13.08 6.27 7.25
CA LEU A 181 14.08 5.32 6.75
C LEU A 181 14.18 4.02 7.53
N HIS A 182 13.45 3.84 8.62
CA HIS A 182 13.50 2.60 9.39
C HIS A 182 12.11 2.27 9.89
N ILE A 183 11.49 1.28 9.25
CA ILE A 183 10.29 0.63 9.73
C ILE A 183 10.64 -0.31 10.89
#